data_AF-A0AAV6A7D9-F1
#
_entry.id   AF-A0AAV6A7D9-F1
#
_cell.length_a   1.000
_cell.length_b   1.000
_cell.length_c   1.000
_cell.angle_alpha   90.00
_cell.angle_beta   90.00
_cell.angle_gamma   90.00
#
_symmetry.space_group_name_H-M   'P 1'
#
loop_
_entity.id
_entity.type
_entity.pdbx_description
1 polymer ?
#
loop_
_entity_poly.entity_id
_entity_poly.type
_entity_poly.pdbx_seq_one_letter_code
_entity_poly.pdbx_strand_id
1 'polypeptide(L)'
;MSAMGVSRAMQLGWLSEAYLIEGLLDEAHAHAQEAVSLARRHGERHHEAWCLRLLGQIVSHRDPVDFEQAEGYYREALSLADMLGARPLAAHCHLHLGELLQRMGRQAPAHEHLGTATRMYREMDMRTWLIRAEIGLREPG
;
A
#
# COMPACT_ATOMS: atom_id res chain seq x y z
N MET A 1 9.50 24.64 -20.22
CA MET A 1 9.77 23.30 -20.76
C MET A 1 10.65 22.56 -19.77
N SER A 2 10.06 21.99 -18.72
CA SER A 2 10.80 21.15 -17.78
C SER A 2 10.95 19.77 -18.39
N ALA A 3 12.18 19.25 -18.41
CA ALA A 3 12.50 17.95 -18.93
C ALA A 3 11.56 16.87 -18.35
N MET A 4 11.16 15.92 -19.19
CA MET A 4 10.50 14.66 -18.79
C MET A 4 11.49 13.79 -17.99
N GLY A 5 11.98 14.32 -16.88
CA GLY A 5 12.74 13.57 -15.89
C GLY A 5 11.76 12.77 -15.05
N VAL A 6 12.07 11.49 -14.85
CA VAL A 6 11.43 10.63 -13.86
C VAL A 6 11.37 11.39 -12.52
N SER A 7 10.18 11.53 -11.92
CA SER A 7 10.05 12.22 -10.62
C SER A 7 11.00 11.59 -9.60
N ARG A 8 11.69 12.42 -8.80
CA ARG A 8 12.55 11.94 -7.71
C ARG A 8 11.76 11.15 -6.68
N ALA A 9 10.50 11.52 -6.42
CA ALA A 9 9.63 10.76 -5.53
C ALA A 9 9.33 9.38 -6.12
N MET A 10 9.11 9.28 -7.43
CA MET A 10 8.92 8.00 -8.11
C MET A 10 10.16 7.10 -8.01
N GLN A 11 11.36 7.66 -8.23
CA GLN A 11 12.62 6.91 -8.12
C GLN A 11 12.82 6.34 -6.72
N LEU A 12 12.57 7.15 -5.70
CA LEU A 12 12.67 6.73 -4.30
C LEU A 12 11.61 5.70 -3.94
N GLY A 13 10.39 5.81 -4.49
CA GLY A 13 9.36 4.80 -4.37
C GLY A 13 9.80 3.44 -4.93
N TRP A 14 10.45 3.41 -6.11
CA TRP A 14 10.96 2.16 -6.69
C TRP A 14 12.09 1.56 -5.88
N LEU A 15 13.01 2.39 -5.37
CA LEU A 15 14.06 1.92 -4.46
C LEU A 15 13.45 1.32 -3.19
N SER A 16 12.47 1.99 -2.60
CA SER A 16 11.78 1.50 -1.42
C SER A 16 11.11 0.14 -1.67
N GLU A 17 10.40 -0.02 -2.78
CA GLU A 17 9.74 -1.28 -3.13
C GLU A 17 10.76 -2.40 -3.37
N ALA A 18 11.89 -2.10 -4.01
CA ALA A 18 12.98 -3.07 -4.19
C ALA A 18 13.57 -3.51 -2.84
N TYR A 19 13.90 -2.57 -1.95
CA TYR A 19 14.41 -2.90 -0.62
C TYR A 19 13.39 -3.66 0.23
N LEU A 20 12.10 -3.36 0.09
CA LEU A 20 11.02 -4.08 0.75
C LEU A 20 10.95 -5.55 0.29
N ILE A 21 11.12 -5.81 -1.01
CA ILE A 21 11.16 -7.18 -1.55
C ILE A 21 12.36 -7.96 -0.99
N GLU A 22 13.51 -7.30 -0.83
CA GLU A 22 14.72 -7.89 -0.23
C GLU A 22 14.67 -7.98 1.31
N GLY A 23 13.61 -7.49 1.96
CA GLY A 23 13.46 -7.50 3.42
C GLY A 23 14.32 -6.49 4.17
N LEU A 24 14.95 -5.55 3.44
CA LEU A 24 15.76 -4.46 4.00
C LEU A 24 14.84 -3.31 4.44
N LEU A 25 14.16 -3.53 5.57
CA LEU A 25 13.04 -2.69 6.02
C LEU A 25 13.44 -1.27 6.44
N ASP A 26 14.68 -1.05 6.89
CA ASP A 26 15.15 0.29 7.28
C ASP A 26 15.44 1.16 6.05
N GLU A 27 16.13 0.61 5.06
CA GLU A 27 16.38 1.24 3.76
C GLU A 27 15.08 1.50 3.01
N ALA A 28 14.18 0.51 2.99
CA ALA A 28 12.86 0.65 2.40
C ALA A 28 12.08 1.82 3.03
N HIS A 29 12.11 1.90 4.36
CA HIS A 29 11.41 2.94 5.12
C HIS A 29 11.97 4.34 4.82
N ALA A 30 13.29 4.50 4.86
CA ALA A 30 13.95 5.77 4.61
C ALA A 30 13.60 6.33 3.22
N HIS A 31 13.65 5.48 2.19
CA HIS A 31 13.31 5.89 0.83
C HIS A 31 11.82 6.22 0.64
N ALA A 32 10.90 5.42 1.22
CA ALA A 32 9.49 5.73 1.12
C ALA A 32 9.11 7.03 1.87
N GLN A 33 9.71 7.29 3.04
CA GLN A 33 9.48 8.54 3.78
C GLN A 33 9.95 9.76 2.98
N GLU A 34 11.15 9.69 2.40
CA GLU A 34 11.66 10.76 1.55
C GLU A 34 10.77 10.97 0.32
N ALA A 35 10.30 9.88 -0.31
CA ALA A 35 9.39 9.92 -1.45
C ALA A 35 8.06 10.60 -1.10
N VAL A 36 7.43 10.25 0.03
CA VAL A 36 6.20 10.91 0.50
C VAL A 36 6.42 12.40 0.74
N SER A 37 7.53 12.77 1.39
CA SER A 37 7.86 14.18 1.63
C SER A 37 8.01 14.97 0.33
N LEU A 38 8.74 14.43 -0.65
CA LEU A 38 8.90 15.06 -1.95
C LEU A 38 7.59 15.15 -2.73
N ALA A 39 6.83 14.06 -2.79
CA ALA A 39 5.55 14.03 -3.49
C ALA A 39 4.57 15.06 -2.91
N ARG A 40 4.50 15.20 -1.58
CA ARG A 40 3.71 16.24 -0.91
C ARG A 40 4.17 17.64 -1.28
N ARG A 41 5.47 17.91 -1.24
CA ARG A 41 6.04 19.24 -1.59
C ARG A 41 5.76 19.64 -3.04
N HIS A 42 5.76 18.67 -3.96
CA HIS A 42 5.58 18.92 -5.38
C HIS A 42 4.15 18.70 -5.88
N GLY A 43 3.22 18.29 -5.00
CA GLY A 43 1.82 18.03 -5.36
C GLY A 43 1.62 16.76 -6.19
N GLU A 44 2.56 15.81 -6.14
CA GLU A 44 2.53 14.56 -6.91
C GLU A 44 1.67 13.50 -6.21
N ARG A 45 0.36 13.75 -6.15
CA ARG A 45 -0.59 12.97 -5.33
C ARG A 45 -0.61 11.47 -5.62
N HIS A 46 -0.40 11.05 -6.87
CA HIS A 46 -0.30 9.63 -7.21
C HIS A 46 0.93 8.96 -6.56
N HIS A 47 2.09 9.62 -6.58
CA HIS A 47 3.31 9.10 -5.96
C HIS A 47 3.21 9.15 -4.42
N GLU A 48 2.57 10.18 -3.88
CA GLU A 48 2.26 10.25 -2.44
C GLU A 48 1.45 9.04 -1.99
N ALA A 49 0.32 8.76 -2.65
CA ALA A 49 -0.55 7.65 -2.30
C ALA A 49 0.15 6.28 -2.40
N TRP A 50 0.93 6.07 -3.46
CA TRP A 50 1.67 4.81 -3.64
C TRP A 50 2.77 4.63 -2.60
N CYS A 51 3.53 5.67 -2.26
CA CYS A 51 4.59 5.57 -1.25
C CYS A 51 4.02 5.45 0.17
N LEU A 52 2.84 6.02 0.45
CA LEU A 52 2.12 5.79 1.71
C LEU A 52 1.70 4.31 1.84
N ARG A 53 1.21 3.68 0.77
CA ARG A 53 0.94 2.23 0.77
C ARG A 53 2.21 1.44 1.08
N LEU A 54 3.34 1.80 0.48
CA LEU A 54 4.63 1.14 0.76
C LEU A 54 5.02 1.31 2.24
N LEU A 55 4.87 2.50 2.84
CA LEU A 55 5.11 2.70 4.27
C LEU A 55 4.24 1.80 5.15
N GLY A 56 2.95 1.69 4.83
CA GLY A 56 2.05 0.76 5.53
C GLY A 56 2.55 -0.69 5.46
N GLN A 57 3.02 -1.10 4.28
CA GLN A 57 3.58 -2.44 4.07
C GLN A 57 4.87 -2.64 4.85
N ILE A 58 5.81 -1.70 4.79
CA ILE A 58 7.07 -1.75 5.53
C ILE A 58 6.83 -1.85 7.04
N VAL A 59 6.00 -0.97 7.59
CA VAL A 59 5.69 -0.97 9.04
C VAL A 59 5.00 -2.26 9.46
N SER A 60 4.11 -2.81 8.62
CA SER A 60 3.45 -4.08 8.91
C SER A 60 4.39 -5.29 8.95
N HIS A 61 5.58 -5.22 8.33
CA HIS A 61 6.58 -6.30 8.32
C HIS A 61 7.66 -6.14 9.40
N ARG A 62 7.67 -5.04 10.17
CA ARG A 62 8.61 -4.85 11.28
C ARG A 62 8.30 -5.77 12.45
N ASP A 63 9.32 -6.03 13.27
CA ASP A 63 9.19 -6.73 14.55
C ASP A 63 9.81 -5.87 15.68
N PRO A 64 9.01 -5.37 16.64
CA PRO A 64 7.56 -5.51 16.75
C PRO A 64 6.80 -4.67 15.70
N VAL A 65 5.57 -5.09 15.39
CA VAL A 65 4.69 -4.40 14.43
C VAL A 65 4.00 -3.22 15.11
N ASP A 66 4.12 -2.01 14.55
CA ASP A 66 3.26 -0.88 14.89
C ASP A 66 2.00 -0.92 14.01
N PHE A 67 0.98 -1.63 14.50
CA PHE A 67 -0.25 -1.84 13.74
C PHE A 67 -1.04 -0.55 13.50
N GLU A 68 -1.08 0.37 14.47
CA GLU A 68 -1.81 1.63 14.34
C GLU A 68 -1.20 2.50 13.24
N GLN A 69 0.13 2.60 13.22
CA GLN A 69 0.83 3.36 12.20
C GLN A 69 0.69 2.72 10.80
N ALA A 70 0.80 1.40 10.69
CA ALA A 70 0.57 0.70 9.41
C ALA A 70 -0.86 0.92 8.89
N GLU A 71 -1.87 0.78 9.74
CA GLU A 71 -3.28 1.00 9.40
C GLU A 71 -3.52 2.45 8.96
N GLY A 72 -2.90 3.42 9.65
CA GLY A 72 -2.94 4.84 9.31
C GLY A 72 -2.40 5.12 7.90
N TYR A 73 -1.23 4.59 7.57
CA TYR A 73 -0.63 4.78 6.24
C TYR A 73 -1.49 4.20 5.12
N TYR A 74 -2.05 3.00 5.30
CA TYR A 74 -2.93 2.42 4.29
C TYR A 74 -4.23 3.20 4.11
N ARG A 75 -4.83 3.72 5.19
CA ARG A 75 -6.04 4.56 5.09
C ARG A 75 -5.77 5.87 4.38
N GLU A 76 -4.64 6.51 4.67
CA GLU A 76 -4.24 7.73 3.99
C GLU A 76 -4.02 7.48 2.48
N ALA A 77 -3.30 6.40 2.14
CA ALA A 77 -3.11 5.96 0.77
C ALA A 77 -4.43 5.67 0.05
N LEU A 78 -5.36 4.96 0.71
CA LEU A 78 -6.68 4.64 0.17
C LEU A 78 -7.50 5.91 -0.11
N SER A 79 -7.54 6.84 0.85
CA SER A 79 -8.26 8.10 0.68
C SER A 79 -7.74 8.89 -0.53
N LEU A 80 -6.41 8.99 -0.68
CA LEU A 80 -5.81 9.62 -1.86
C LEU A 80 -6.10 8.85 -3.15
N ALA A 81 -6.01 7.52 -3.12
CA ALA A 81 -6.30 6.69 -4.29
C ALA A 81 -7.75 6.88 -4.77
N ASP A 82 -8.71 6.96 -3.85
CA ASP A 82 -10.12 7.19 -4.17
C ASP A 82 -10.34 8.59 -4.78
N MET A 83 -9.74 9.63 -4.20
CA MET A 83 -9.82 11.00 -4.75
C MET A 83 -9.23 11.10 -6.16
N LEU A 84 -8.21 10.29 -6.46
CA LEU A 84 -7.53 10.26 -7.77
C LEU A 84 -8.21 9.30 -8.77
N GLY A 85 -9.17 8.49 -8.34
CA GLY A 85 -9.71 7.39 -9.15
C GLY A 85 -8.66 6.30 -9.47
N ALA A 86 -7.62 6.17 -8.66
CA ALA A 86 -6.52 5.22 -8.84
C ALA A 86 -6.93 3.80 -8.40
N ARG A 87 -7.86 3.19 -9.15
CA ARG A 87 -8.50 1.91 -8.78
C ARG A 87 -7.53 0.77 -8.41
N PRO A 88 -6.41 0.54 -9.13
CA PRO A 88 -5.45 -0.50 -8.73
C PRO A 88 -4.84 -0.23 -7.36
N LEU A 89 -4.47 1.03 -7.10
CA LEU A 89 -3.87 1.41 -5.82
C LEU A 89 -4.85 1.27 -4.65
N ALA A 90 -6.11 1.67 -4.85
CA ALA A 90 -7.16 1.47 -3.86
C ALA A 90 -7.37 -0.03 -3.55
N ALA A 91 -7.39 -0.90 -4.58
CA ALA A 91 -7.49 -2.35 -4.40
C ALA A 91 -6.31 -2.92 -3.59
N HIS A 92 -5.08 -2.45 -3.83
CA HIS A 92 -3.91 -2.83 -3.03
C HIS A 92 -4.02 -2.36 -1.58
N CYS A 93 -4.54 -1.16 -1.32
CA CYS A 93 -4.76 -0.68 0.05
C CYS A 93 -5.81 -1.53 0.77
N HIS A 94 -6.91 -1.89 0.11
CA HIS A 94 -7.90 -2.80 0.67
C HIS A 94 -7.31 -4.18 0.98
N LEU A 95 -6.52 -4.76 0.08
CA LEU A 95 -5.86 -6.04 0.32
C LEU A 95 -5.00 -6.00 1.59
N HIS A 96 -4.11 -5.02 1.69
CA HIS A 96 -3.18 -4.95 2.80
C HIS A 96 -3.82 -4.52 4.13
N LEU A 97 -4.86 -3.67 4.11
CA LEU A 97 -5.69 -3.41 5.29
C LEU A 97 -6.35 -4.68 5.78
N GLY A 98 -6.89 -5.49 4.86
CA GLY A 98 -7.46 -6.80 5.17
C GLY A 98 -6.47 -7.72 5.89
N GLU A 99 -5.29 -7.92 5.30
CA GLU A 99 -4.20 -8.74 5.86
C GLU A 99 -3.75 -8.22 7.24
N LEU A 100 -3.60 -6.90 7.39
CA LEU A 100 -3.22 -6.28 8.66
C LEU A 100 -4.28 -6.50 9.75
N LEU A 101 -5.55 -6.31 9.40
CA LEU A 101 -6.68 -6.48 10.32
C LEU A 101 -6.85 -7.94 10.78
N GLN A 102 -6.57 -8.92 9.90
CA GLN A 102 -6.53 -10.33 10.30
C GLN A 102 -5.47 -10.56 11.38
N ARG A 103 -4.27 -10.03 11.19
CA ARG A 103 -3.17 -10.14 12.17
C ARG A 103 -3.48 -9.44 13.50
N MET A 104 -4.38 -8.45 13.49
CA MET A 104 -4.90 -7.79 14.71
C MET A 104 -6.08 -8.55 15.34
N GLY A 105 -6.52 -9.69 14.79
CA GLY A 105 -7.71 -10.44 15.23
C GLY A 105 -9.04 -9.77 14.87
N ARG A 106 -9.05 -8.73 14.03
CA ARG A 106 -10.25 -7.96 13.65
C ARG A 106 -10.91 -8.57 12.40
N GLN A 107 -11.53 -9.74 12.60
CA GLN A 107 -12.07 -10.60 11.53
C GLN A 107 -13.11 -9.91 10.62
N ALA A 108 -14.14 -9.30 11.20
CA ALA A 108 -15.23 -8.68 10.43
C ALA A 108 -14.75 -7.57 9.47
N PRO A 109 -14.01 -6.54 9.93
CA PRO A 109 -13.50 -5.51 9.02
C PRO A 109 -12.43 -6.05 8.06
N ALA A 110 -11.65 -7.07 8.45
CA ALA A 110 -10.73 -7.72 7.53
C ALA A 110 -11.46 -8.34 6.33
N HIS A 111 -12.54 -9.10 6.57
CA HIS A 111 -13.36 -9.70 5.53
C HIS A 111 -13.97 -8.66 4.59
N GLU A 112 -14.40 -7.50 5.11
CA GLU A 112 -14.93 -6.40 4.28
C GLU A 112 -13.86 -5.85 3.32
N HIS A 113 -12.66 -5.58 3.83
CA HIS A 113 -11.55 -5.08 3.03
C HIS A 113 -11.07 -6.10 1.99
N LEU A 114 -10.91 -7.37 2.37
CA LEU A 114 -10.53 -8.46 1.45
C LEU A 114 -11.60 -8.73 0.38
N GLY A 115 -12.88 -8.68 0.76
CA GLY A 115 -14.00 -8.81 -0.17
C GLY A 115 -14.03 -7.67 -1.19
N THR A 116 -13.77 -6.44 -0.75
CA THR A 116 -13.65 -5.28 -1.63
C THR A 116 -12.47 -5.42 -2.59
N ALA A 117 -11.29 -5.79 -2.09
CA ALA A 117 -10.12 -6.04 -2.94
C ALA A 117 -10.39 -7.13 -3.99
N THR A 118 -10.98 -8.25 -3.59
CA THR A 118 -11.37 -9.37 -4.47
C THR A 118 -12.27 -8.89 -5.61
N ARG A 119 -13.33 -8.14 -5.29
CA ARG A 119 -14.25 -7.59 -6.29
C ARG A 119 -13.52 -6.68 -7.27
N MET A 120 -12.70 -5.76 -6.76
CA MET A 120 -11.95 -4.81 -7.59
C MET A 120 -10.95 -5.51 -8.52
N TYR A 121 -10.17 -6.46 -8.01
CA TYR A 121 -9.22 -7.22 -8.84
C TYR A 121 -9.93 -8.04 -9.92
N ARG A 122 -11.11 -8.60 -9.62
CA ARG A 122 -11.93 -9.30 -10.62
C ARG A 122 -12.44 -8.35 -11.71
N GLU A 123 -12.96 -7.19 -11.34
CA GLU A 123 -13.42 -6.16 -12.28
C GLU A 123 -12.30 -5.62 -13.19
N MET A 124 -11.05 -5.63 -12.71
CA MET A 124 -9.86 -5.15 -13.44
C MET A 124 -9.04 -6.28 -14.09
N ASP A 125 -9.50 -7.54 -14.04
CA ASP A 125 -8.79 -8.73 -14.53
C ASP A 125 -7.35 -8.91 -13.98
N MET A 126 -7.14 -8.53 -12.72
CA MET A 126 -5.84 -8.62 -12.04
C MET A 126 -5.67 -10.00 -11.37
N ARG A 127 -5.58 -11.06 -12.17
CA ARG A 127 -5.65 -12.46 -11.73
C ARG A 127 -4.71 -12.84 -10.58
N THR A 128 -3.45 -12.39 -10.60
CA THR A 128 -2.48 -12.71 -9.54
C THR A 128 -2.92 -12.15 -8.19
N TRP A 129 -3.40 -10.91 -8.18
CA TRP A 129 -3.87 -10.24 -6.97
C TRP A 129 -5.22 -10.76 -6.50
N LEU A 130 -6.09 -11.14 -7.43
CA LEU A 130 -7.35 -11.80 -7.13
C LEU A 130 -7.12 -13.09 -6.32
N ILE A 131 -6.20 -13.95 -6.78
CA ILE A 131 -5.88 -15.21 -6.09
C ILE A 131 -5.40 -14.94 -4.66
N ARG A 132 -4.51 -13.96 -4.47
CA ARG A 132 -4.01 -13.59 -3.13
C ARG A 132 -5.13 -13.09 -2.22
N ALA A 133 -6.00 -12.20 -2.71
CA ALA A 133 -7.12 -11.68 -1.94
C ALA A 133 -8.12 -12.78 -1.54
N GLU A 134 -8.38 -13.74 -2.45
CA GLU A 134 -9.26 -14.89 -2.19
C GLU A 134 -8.66 -15.88 -1.18
N ILE A 135 -7.33 -16.02 -1.13
CA ILE A 135 -6.64 -16.82 -0.09
C ILE A 135 -6.83 -16.16 1.26
N GLY A 136 -6.51 -14.86 1.38
CA GLY A 136 -6.69 -14.13 2.65
C GLY A 136 -8.12 -14.22 3.18
N LEU A 137 -9.13 -14.15 2.30
CA LEU A 137 -10.54 -14.27 2.70
C LEU A 137 -10.93 -15.65 3.26
N ARG A 138 -10.15 -16.70 2.96
CA ARG A 138 -10.40 -18.08 3.42
C ARG A 138 -9.65 -18.42 4.70
N GLU A 139 -8.61 -17.66 5.05
CA GLU A 139 -7.81 -17.92 6.24
C GLU A 139 -8.57 -17.46 7.50
N PRO A 140 -8.85 -18.37 8.45
CA PRO A 140 -9.29 -17.96 9.78
C PRO A 140 -8.08 -17.35 10.49
N GLY A 141 -8.06 -16.01 10.59
CA GLY A 141 -7.01 -15.28 11.32
C GLY A 141 -6.97 -15.58 12.81
#